data_AF-A0A6B3HSY1-F1
#
_entry.id   AF-A0A6B3HSY1-F1
#
_cell.length_a   1.000
_cell.length_b   1.000
_cell.length_c   1.000
_cell.angle_alpha   90.00
_cell.angle_beta   90.00
_cell.angle_gamma   90.00
#
_symmetry.space_group_name_H-M   'P 1'
#
loop_
_entity.id
_entity.type
_entity.pdbx_description
1 polymer ?
#
loop_
_entity_poly.entity_id
_entity_poly.type
_entity_poly.pdbx_seq_one_letter_code
_entity_poly.pdbx_strand_id
1 'polypeptide(L)'
;MKILISADMEGATGVTWPADVLPGTPQWERCRPMFTSDVNAAALGFYDGGADEVLINEAHWSMRNLLLEQLDDRVQMLTGRHKSLSMVEGIQHGDVDGIAFVGYHTGAGTEGVLAHTYLA
;
A
#
# COMPACT_ATOMS: atom_id res chain seq x y z
N MET A 1 -4.70 -8.18 18.29
CA MET A 1 -3.88 -7.11 17.75
C MET A 1 -4.19 -6.93 16.28
N LYS A 2 -4.73 -5.77 15.92
CA LYS A 2 -5.08 -5.41 14.55
C LYS A 2 -4.08 -4.39 13.99
N ILE A 3 -3.46 -4.75 12.86
CA ILE A 3 -2.52 -3.88 12.16
C ILE A 3 -3.15 -3.35 10.88
N LEU A 4 -3.07 -2.04 10.67
CA LEU A 4 -3.39 -1.40 9.40
C LEU A 4 -2.10 -1.25 8.59
N ILE A 5 -2.08 -1.76 7.36
CA ILE A 5 -1.06 -1.43 6.38
C ILE A 5 -1.66 -0.38 5.46
N SER A 6 -1.04 0.79 5.38
CA SER A 6 -1.29 1.73 4.29
C SER A 6 -0.25 1.51 3.20
N ALA A 7 -0.72 1.16 2.00
CA ALA A 7 0.11 0.67 0.91
C ALA A 7 0.16 1.68 -0.23
N ASP A 8 1.34 2.27 -0.45
CA ASP A 8 1.63 3.22 -1.53
C ASP A 8 2.64 2.62 -2.52
N MET A 9 2.77 3.14 -3.74
CA MET A 9 3.45 2.41 -4.82
C MET A 9 4.82 2.98 -5.21
N GLU A 10 5.07 4.27 -5.03
CA GLU A 10 6.26 4.98 -5.49
C GLU A 10 7.56 4.47 -4.86
N GLY A 11 7.49 4.02 -3.61
CA GLY A 11 8.61 3.43 -2.87
C GLY A 11 8.63 1.90 -2.91
N ALA A 12 7.78 1.26 -3.70
CA ALA A 12 7.76 -0.20 -3.82
C ALA A 12 9.03 -0.73 -4.52
N THR A 13 9.37 -1.98 -4.22
CA THR A 13 10.52 -2.68 -4.80
C THR A 13 10.50 -2.60 -6.32
N GLY A 14 11.61 -2.11 -6.89
CA GLY A 14 11.82 -2.04 -8.34
C GLY A 14 11.22 -0.81 -9.03
N VAL A 15 10.47 0.03 -8.31
CA VAL A 15 9.95 1.30 -8.86
C VAL A 15 11.06 2.33 -8.93
N THR A 16 11.22 2.94 -10.11
CA THR A 16 12.28 3.95 -10.35
C THR A 16 11.80 5.13 -11.19
N TRP A 17 10.63 5.01 -11.83
CA TRP A 17 10.16 5.95 -12.83
C TRP A 17 8.64 6.12 -12.79
N PRO A 18 8.04 7.29 -13.14
CA PRO A 18 6.60 7.49 -13.03
C PRO A 18 5.75 6.47 -13.80
N ALA A 19 6.23 5.97 -14.96
CA ALA A 19 5.48 4.96 -15.71
C ALA A 19 5.33 3.64 -14.96
N ASP A 20 6.22 3.33 -13.99
CA ASP A 20 6.15 2.13 -13.16
C ASP A 20 4.94 2.15 -12.21
N VAL A 21 4.36 3.33 -11.93
CA VAL A 21 3.26 3.50 -10.98
C VAL A 21 1.99 4.07 -11.59
N LEU A 22 2.02 4.54 -12.85
CA LEU A 22 0.82 5.03 -13.54
C LEU A 22 -0.04 3.88 -14.09
N PRO A 23 -1.32 3.76 -13.69
CA PRO A 23 -2.19 2.71 -14.20
C PRO A 23 -2.35 2.70 -15.72
N GLY A 24 -2.39 1.49 -16.28
CA GLY A 24 -2.59 1.25 -17.71
C GLY A 24 -1.32 1.19 -18.56
N THR A 25 -0.13 1.28 -17.95
CA THR A 25 1.15 1.10 -18.67
C THR A 25 1.68 -0.34 -18.52
N PRO A 26 2.49 -0.84 -19.46
CA PRO A 26 3.19 -2.12 -19.29
C PRO A 26 4.14 -2.15 -18.10
N GLN A 27 4.75 -1.01 -17.76
CA GLN A 27 5.64 -0.85 -16.63
C GLN A 27 4.89 -0.99 -15.30
N TRP A 28 3.70 -0.40 -15.21
CA TRP A 28 2.82 -0.55 -14.07
C TRP A 28 2.37 -2.00 -13.88
N GLU A 29 1.87 -2.66 -14.94
CA GLU A 29 1.49 -4.08 -14.85
C GLU A 29 2.66 -4.97 -14.39
N ARG A 30 3.89 -4.66 -14.82
CA ARG A 30 5.10 -5.36 -14.35
C ARG A 30 5.40 -5.10 -12.88
N CYS A 31 5.13 -3.90 -12.36
CA CYS A 31 5.44 -3.54 -10.98
C CYS A 31 4.37 -3.95 -9.96
N ARG A 32 3.12 -4.16 -10.38
CA ARG A 32 2.04 -4.60 -9.48
C ARG A 32 2.36 -5.90 -8.70
N PRO A 33 2.91 -6.97 -9.31
CA PRO A 33 3.30 -8.15 -8.55
C PRO A 33 4.41 -7.88 -7.52
N MET A 34 5.37 -7.00 -7.84
CA MET A 34 6.44 -6.63 -6.90
C MET A 34 5.87 -5.84 -5.71
N PHE A 35 5.04 -4.83 -5.99
CA PHE A 35 4.32 -4.09 -4.96
C PHE A 35 3.44 -5.01 -4.09
N THR A 36 2.73 -5.95 -4.73
CA THR A 36 1.92 -6.95 -4.00
C THR A 36 2.78 -7.85 -3.12
N SER A 37 3.96 -8.26 -3.60
CA SER A 37 4.92 -9.04 -2.82
C SER A 37 5.42 -8.28 -1.59
N ASP A 38 5.72 -6.98 -1.71
CA ASP A 38 6.19 -6.17 -0.57
C ASP A 38 5.11 -6.06 0.52
N VAL A 39 3.87 -5.75 0.11
CA VAL A 39 2.73 -5.64 1.03
C VAL A 39 2.41 -7.00 1.67
N ASN A 40 2.43 -8.08 0.90
CA ASN A 40 2.20 -9.42 1.42
C ASN A 40 3.29 -9.84 2.41
N ALA A 41 4.56 -9.54 2.12
CA ALA A 41 5.67 -9.81 3.02
C ALA A 41 5.52 -9.04 4.35
N ALA A 42 5.09 -7.79 4.30
CA ALA A 42 4.78 -7.01 5.50
C ALA A 42 3.63 -7.65 6.30
N ALA A 43 2.52 -8.03 5.65
CA ALA A 43 1.40 -8.71 6.29
C ALA A 43 1.81 -10.02 6.97
N LEU A 44 2.55 -10.88 6.26
CA LEU A 44 3.11 -12.12 6.82
C LEU A 44 4.00 -11.85 8.03
N GLY A 45 4.88 -10.83 7.94
CA GLY A 45 5.72 -10.42 9.05
C GLY A 45 4.94 -9.97 10.28
N PHE A 46 3.80 -9.30 10.11
CA PHE A 46 2.92 -8.95 11.22
C PHE A 46 2.24 -10.17 11.83
N TYR A 47 1.76 -11.11 11.01
CA TYR A 47 1.20 -12.36 11.52
C TYR A 47 2.25 -13.19 12.27
N ASP A 48 3.46 -13.33 11.73
CA ASP A 48 4.58 -14.00 12.40
C ASP A 48 4.97 -13.31 13.71
N GLY A 49 4.78 -11.98 13.77
CA GLY A 49 4.93 -11.15 14.96
C GLY A 49 3.78 -11.24 15.97
N GLY A 50 2.72 -12.01 15.69
CA GLY A 50 1.58 -12.22 16.58
C GLY A 50 0.41 -11.27 16.37
N ALA A 51 0.30 -10.60 15.23
CA ALA A 51 -0.94 -9.93 14.85
C ALA A 51 -2.08 -10.95 14.66
N ASP A 52 -3.28 -10.61 15.13
CA ASP A 52 -4.48 -11.43 14.94
C ASP A 52 -5.19 -11.07 13.63
N GLU A 53 -5.10 -9.79 13.24
CA GLU A 53 -5.76 -9.24 12.05
C GLU A 53 -4.81 -8.27 11.32
N VAL A 54 -4.80 -8.35 9.99
CA VAL A 54 -4.11 -7.39 9.13
C VAL A 54 -5.11 -6.83 8.11
N LEU A 55 -5.31 -5.53 8.17
CA LEU A 55 -6.12 -4.77 7.23
C LEU A 55 -5.20 -3.99 6.30
N ILE A 56 -5.28 -4.22 5.00
CA ILE A 56 -4.54 -3.49 3.98
C ILE A 56 -5.44 -2.41 3.40
N ASN A 57 -5.00 -1.16 3.46
CA ASN A 57 -5.59 -0.05 2.75
C ASN A 57 -4.72 0.37 1.56
N GLU A 58 -5.26 0.21 0.35
CA GLU A 58 -4.64 0.74 -0.87
C GLU A 58 -4.60 2.28 -0.83
N ALA A 59 -3.43 2.89 -0.92
CA ALA A 59 -3.24 4.33 -0.82
C ALA A 59 -2.80 5.01 -2.12
N HIS A 60 -2.39 4.23 -3.13
CA HIS A 60 -1.85 4.76 -4.39
C HIS A 60 -2.90 5.04 -5.47
N TRP A 61 -2.90 6.25 -6.04
CA TRP A 61 -3.70 6.65 -7.21
C TRP A 61 -5.20 6.24 -7.16
N SER A 62 -5.61 5.26 -7.98
CA SER A 62 -6.98 4.75 -8.02
C SER A 62 -7.29 3.77 -6.90
N MET A 63 -6.27 3.38 -6.13
CA MET A 63 -6.31 2.44 -5.01
C MET A 63 -6.78 1.05 -5.44
N ARG A 64 -6.31 0.60 -6.62
CA ARG A 64 -6.69 -0.66 -7.29
C ARG A 64 -5.48 -1.33 -7.96
N ASN A 65 -4.35 -1.33 -7.26
CA ASN A 65 -3.04 -1.73 -7.76
C ASN A 65 -2.64 -3.12 -7.25
N LEU A 66 -2.88 -3.42 -5.96
CA LEU A 66 -2.62 -4.74 -5.40
C LEU A 66 -3.42 -5.84 -6.11
N LEU A 67 -2.81 -7.02 -6.19
CA LEU A 67 -3.39 -8.23 -6.75
C LEU A 67 -3.95 -9.10 -5.62
N LEU A 68 -5.26 -9.01 -5.38
CA LEU A 68 -5.93 -9.69 -4.26
C LEU A 68 -5.63 -11.19 -4.23
N GLU A 69 -5.54 -11.81 -5.40
CA GLU A 69 -5.31 -13.24 -5.57
C GLU A 69 -3.88 -13.69 -5.21
N GLN A 70 -2.97 -12.74 -4.95
CA GLN A 70 -1.58 -13.01 -4.57
C GLN A 70 -1.27 -12.62 -3.11
N LEU A 71 -2.24 -12.08 -2.39
CA LEU A 71 -2.12 -11.79 -0.97
C LEU A 71 -2.46 -13.02 -0.13
N ASP A 72 -1.93 -13.08 1.10
CA ASP A 72 -2.30 -14.07 2.11
C ASP A 72 -3.82 -14.04 2.36
N ASP A 73 -4.44 -15.22 2.45
CA ASP A 73 -5.90 -15.36 2.51
C ASP A 73 -6.52 -14.86 3.82
N ARG A 74 -5.71 -14.60 4.85
CA ARG A 74 -6.14 -14.05 6.14
C ARG A 74 -6.28 -12.54 6.12
N VAL A 75 -5.67 -11.84 5.15
CA VAL A 75 -5.72 -10.37 5.10
C VAL A 75 -7.09 -9.88 4.63
N GLN A 76 -7.46 -8.69 5.06
CA GLN A 76 -8.60 -7.95 4.50
C GLN A 76 -8.09 -6.74 3.72
N MET A 77 -8.74 -6.39 2.61
CA MET A 77 -8.29 -5.29 1.74
C MET A 77 -9.38 -4.25 1.52
N LEU A 78 -9.04 -2.98 1.75
CA LEU A 78 -9.82 -1.81 1.36
C LEU A 78 -9.27 -1.25 0.03
N THR A 79 -10.05 -1.41 -1.04
CA THR A 79 -9.68 -0.99 -2.40
C THR A 79 -10.68 0.01 -2.97
N GLY A 80 -10.19 0.95 -3.77
CA GLY A 80 -10.96 2.01 -4.42
C GLY A 80 -10.78 3.39 -3.80
N ARG A 81 -10.95 4.43 -4.63
CA ARG A 81 -10.62 5.83 -4.34
C ARG A 81 -11.55 6.53 -3.34
N HIS A 82 -12.82 6.13 -3.26
CA HIS A 82 -13.86 6.89 -2.55
C HIS A 82 -13.94 6.56 -1.05
N LYS A 83 -12.79 6.65 -0.37
CA LYS A 83 -12.65 6.39 1.06
C LYS A 83 -12.57 7.71 1.82
N SER A 84 -13.27 7.82 2.94
CA SER A 84 -13.38 9.07 3.71
C SER A 84 -12.02 9.58 4.20
N LEU A 85 -11.13 8.69 4.61
CA LEU A 85 -9.77 9.01 5.06
C LEU A 85 -8.69 8.61 4.05
N SER A 86 -9.06 8.27 2.81
CA SER A 86 -8.13 8.02 1.70
C SER A 86 -6.99 7.06 2.09
N MET A 87 -5.76 7.57 2.24
CA MET A 87 -4.55 6.80 2.48
C MET A 87 -4.51 6.11 3.86
N VAL A 88 -5.36 6.48 4.81
CA VAL A 88 -5.42 5.84 6.14
C VAL A 88 -6.82 5.33 6.50
N GLU A 89 -7.63 4.99 5.49
CA GLU A 89 -8.96 4.41 5.70
C GLU A 89 -8.90 3.15 6.58
N GLY A 90 -9.85 3.03 7.50
CA GLY A 90 -9.96 1.96 8.48
C GLY A 90 -9.53 2.41 9.88
N ILE A 91 -8.64 3.41 9.99
CA ILE A 91 -8.15 3.89 11.29
C ILE A 91 -9.26 4.52 12.14
N GLN A 92 -10.30 5.07 11.51
CA GLN A 92 -11.41 5.75 12.19
C GLN A 92 -12.24 4.83 13.10
N HIS A 93 -12.14 3.51 12.93
CA HIS A 93 -12.91 2.55 13.72
C HIS A 93 -12.41 2.45 15.17
N GLY A 94 -11.20 2.94 15.46
CA GLY A 94 -10.64 2.97 16.82
C GLY A 94 -10.25 1.58 17.35
N ASP A 95 -10.16 0.58 16.48
CA ASP A 95 -9.81 -0.81 16.81
C ASP A 95 -8.45 -1.25 16.22
N VAL A 96 -7.68 -0.30 15.67
CA VAL A 96 -6.34 -0.52 15.11
C VAL A 96 -5.29 -0.26 16.20
N ASP A 97 -4.45 -1.25 16.47
CA ASP A 97 -3.37 -1.17 17.48
C ASP A 97 -2.07 -0.57 16.92
N GLY A 98 -1.87 -0.63 15.60
CA GLY A 98 -0.70 -0.11 14.94
C GLY A 98 -0.90 0.09 13.44
N ILE A 99 -0.13 1.00 12.86
CA ILE A 99 -0.12 1.29 11.42
C ILE A 99 1.28 1.15 10.85
N ALA A 100 1.38 0.57 9.65
CA ALA A 100 2.59 0.51 8.86
C ALA A 100 2.39 1.20 7.51
N PHE A 101 3.34 2.04 7.12
CA PHE A 101 3.38 2.71 5.82
C PHE A 101 4.35 1.95 4.91
N VAL A 102 3.82 1.25 3.91
CA VAL A 102 4.58 0.33 3.03
C VAL A 102 4.59 0.88 1.61
N GLY A 103 5.77 0.89 0.98
CA GLY A 103 5.96 1.43 -0.37
C GLY A 103 5.85 2.96 -0.46
N TYR A 104 5.97 3.66 0.67
CA TYR A 104 5.93 5.12 0.75
C TYR A 104 7.20 5.79 0.19
N HIS A 105 7.05 7.05 -0.20
CA HIS A 105 8.10 7.86 -0.80
C HIS A 105 8.35 9.17 -0.03
N THR A 106 9.38 9.91 -0.42
CA THR A 106 9.72 11.19 0.21
C THR A 106 8.72 12.29 -0.17
N GLY A 107 8.53 13.23 0.76
CA GLY A 107 7.65 14.39 0.56
C GLY A 107 8.16 15.36 -0.52
N ALA A 108 7.26 16.19 -1.06
CA ALA A 108 7.61 17.21 -2.05
C ALA A 108 8.74 18.13 -1.53
N GLY A 109 9.75 18.38 -2.38
CA GLY A 109 10.91 19.20 -2.04
C GLY A 109 12.00 18.48 -1.25
N THR A 110 11.85 17.19 -0.97
CA THR A 110 12.89 16.34 -0.37
C THR A 110 13.45 15.37 -1.41
N GLU A 111 14.76 15.14 -1.40
CA GLU A 111 15.40 14.20 -2.32
C GLU A 111 14.88 12.77 -2.11
N GLY A 112 14.43 12.13 -3.18
CA GLY A 112 14.00 10.73 -3.21
C GLY A 112 13.27 10.39 -4.51
N VAL A 113 13.17 9.09 -4.81
CA VAL A 113 12.48 8.58 -6.00
C VAL A 113 11.01 9.00 -5.92
N LEU A 114 10.52 9.61 -7.01
CA LEU A 114 9.13 10.06 -7.17
C LEU A 114 8.65 10.96 -6.02
N ALA A 115 9.55 11.79 -5.47
CA ALA A 115 9.23 12.69 -4.36
C ALA A 115 8.07 13.63 -4.68
N HIS A 116 6.99 13.54 -3.92
CA HIS A 116 5.85 14.44 -3.98
C HIS A 116 5.05 14.37 -2.67
N THR A 117 4.00 15.18 -2.56
CA THR A 117 3.02 15.08 -1.48
C THR A 117 1.65 15.04 -2.13
N TYR A 118 0.77 14.17 -1.65
CA TYR A 118 -0.57 13.94 -2.16
C TYR A 118 -1.21 15.17 -2.82
N LEU A 119 -1.57 15.03 -4.10
CA LEU A 119 -2.30 16.03 -4.88
C LEU A 119 -3.68 15.45 -5.24
N ALA A 120 -4.74 16.20 -4.93
CA ALA A 120 -6.13 15.77 -5.08
C ALA A 120 -6.62 15.67 -6.53
#